data_AF-A0A2K3KIM0-F1
#
_entry.id   AF-A0A2K3KIM0-F1
#
_cell.length_a   1.000
_cell.length_b   1.000
_cell.length_c   1.000
_cell.angle_alpha   90.00
_cell.angle_beta   90.00
_cell.angle_gamma   90.00
#
_symmetry.space_group_name_H-M   'P 1'
#
loop_
_entity.id
_entity.type
_entity.pdbx_description
1 polymer ?
#
loop_
_entity_poly.entity_id
_entity_poly.type
_entity_poly.pdbx_seq_one_letter_code
_entity_poly.pdbx_strand_id
1 'polypeptide(L)' 'AARSFLMDALRLDKTNASAWHHLGILHKAEGRVFEAAECFQAANSLEETEPVEPFR' A
#
# COMPACT_ATOMS: atom_id res chain seq x y z
N ALA A 1 11.26 -4.60 -11.39
CA ALA A 1 10.20 -5.62 -11.45
C ALA A 1 9.16 -5.42 -10.33
N ALA A 2 9.53 -5.48 -9.05
CA ALA A 2 8.58 -5.37 -7.93
C ALA A 2 7.70 -4.11 -7.94
N ARG A 3 8.27 -2.93 -8.22
CA ARG A 3 7.50 -1.68 -8.33
C ARG A 3 6.36 -1.77 -9.35
N SER A 4 6.65 -2.26 -10.56
CA SER A 4 5.67 -2.35 -11.63
C SER A 4 4.50 -3.25 -11.22
N PHE A 5 4.82 -4.41 -10.63
CA PHE A 5 3.82 -5.34 -10.14
C PHE A 5 2.90 -4.72 -9.08
N LEU A 6 3.48 -3.97 -8.12
CA LEU A 6 2.71 -3.27 -7.10
C LEU A 6 1.84 -2.16 -7.69
N MET A 7 2.34 -1.41 -8.68
CA MET A 7 1.53 -0.39 -9.36
C MET A 7 0.41 -1.02 -10.19
N ASP A 8 0.64 -2.19 -10.80
CA ASP A 8 -0.41 -2.95 -11.48
C ASP A 8 -1.47 -3.44 -10.49
N ALA A 9 -1.05 -3.96 -9.33
CA ALA A 9 -1.96 -4.35 -8.25
C ALA A 9 -2.82 -3.16 -7.78
N LEU A 10 -2.21 -2.00 -7.55
CA LEU A 10 -2.93 -0.77 -7.16
C LEU A 10 -3.84 -0.21 -8.26
N ARG A 11 -3.56 -0.53 -9.53
CA ARG A 11 -4.41 -0.14 -10.66
C ARG A 11 -5.68 -1.00 -10.70
N LEU A 12 -5.55 -2.29 -10.40
CA LEU A 12 -6.66 -3.24 -10.33
C LEU A 12 -7.49 -3.02 -9.05
N ASP A 13 -6.81 -2.79 -7.93
CA ASP A 13 -7.39 -2.59 -6.62
C ASP A 13 -6.64 -1.47 -5.88
N LYS A 14 -7.23 -0.27 -5.90
CA LYS A 14 -6.68 0.91 -5.23
C LYS A 14 -6.75 0.81 -3.69
N THR A 15 -7.57 -0.10 -3.18
CA THR A 15 -7.78 -0.35 -1.75
C THR A 15 -6.86 -1.44 -1.19
N ASN A 16 -5.96 -1.97 -2.01
CA ASN A 16 -5.00 -2.98 -1.58
C ASN A 16 -3.93 -2.40 -0.64
N ALA A 17 -4.19 -2.43 0.67
CA ALA A 17 -3.29 -1.95 1.70
C ALA A 17 -1.91 -2.65 1.65
N SER A 18 -1.89 -3.94 1.32
CA SER A 18 -0.64 -4.70 1.21
C SER A 18 0.24 -4.20 0.06
N ALA A 19 -0.35 -3.82 -1.07
CA ALA A 19 0.39 -3.25 -2.19
C ALA A 19 0.99 -1.88 -1.83
N TRP A 20 0.25 -1.03 -1.12
CA TRP A 20 0.75 0.24 -0.57
C TRP A 20 1.89 0.04 0.41
N HIS A 21 1.77 -0.93 1.33
CA HIS A 21 2.82 -1.24 2.31
C HIS A 21 4.13 -1.67 1.64
N HIS A 22 4.05 -2.60 0.68
CA HIS A 22 5.23 -3.05 -0.06
C HIS A 22 5.84 -1.94 -0.94
N LEU A 23 5.03 -1.02 -1.46
CA LEU A 23 5.53 0.17 -2.17
C LEU A 23 6.36 1.04 -1.19
N GLY A 24 5.85 1.26 0.02
CA GLY A 24 6.54 2.01 1.07
C GLY A 24 7.90 1.42 1.44
N ILE A 25 7.99 0.09 1.57
CA ILE A 25 9.27 -0.61 1.80
C ILE A 25 10.26 -0.33 0.67
N LEU A 26 9.81 -0.39 -0.59
CA LEU A 26 10.65 -0.15 -1.75
C LEU A 26 11.14 1.32 -1.79
N HIS A 27 10.25 2.28 -1.52
CA HIS A 27 10.60 3.69 -1.41
C HIS A 27 11.62 3.95 -0.29
N LYS A 28 11.45 3.30 0.87
CA LYS A 28 12.41 3.38 1.98
C LYS A 28 13.78 2.80 1.61
N ALA A 29 13.81 1.68 0.88
CA ALA A 29 15.05 1.07 0.40
C ALA A 29 15.80 1.98 -0.61
N GLU A 30 15.06 2.77 -1.38
CA GLU A 30 15.60 3.74 -2.33
C GLU A 30 15.92 5.12 -1.69
N GLY A 31 15.82 5.24 -0.36
CA GLY A 31 16.12 6.48 0.38
C GLY A 31 15.03 7.55 0.29
N ARG A 32 13.90 7.26 -0.34
CA ARG A 32 12.76 8.17 -0.52
C ARG A 32 11.81 8.04 0.65
N VAL A 33 12.21 8.65 1.77
CA VAL A 33 11.51 8.51 3.06
C VAL A 33 10.13 9.16 3.04
N PHE A 34 9.95 10.27 2.32
CA PHE A 34 8.68 10.97 2.27
C PHE A 34 7.62 10.13 1.53
N GLU A 35 7.94 9.65 0.33
CA GLU A 35 7.04 8.79 -0.44
C GLU A 35 6.79 7.45 0.26
N ALA A 36 7.77 6.94 1.01
CA ALA A 36 7.56 5.76 1.85
C ALA A 36 6.50 6.03 2.93
N ALA A 37 6.58 7.17 3.61
CA ALA A 37 5.61 7.56 4.63
C ALA A 37 4.20 7.73 4.05
N GLU A 38 4.06 8.35 2.88
CA GLU A 38 2.75 8.45 2.19
C GLU A 38 2.18 7.08 1.86
N CYS A 39 3.01 6.15 1.38
CA CYS A 39 2.58 4.79 1.09
C CYS A 39 2.12 4.04 2.35
N PHE A 40 2.83 4.20 3.46
CA PHE A 40 2.43 3.58 4.73
C PHE A 40 1.17 4.20 5.32
N GLN A 41 0.97 5.51 5.17
CA GLN A 41 -0.27 6.16 5.57
C GLN A 41 -1.45 5.67 4.73
N ALA A 42 -1.28 5.57 3.42
CA ALA A 42 -2.32 5.02 2.54
C ALA A 42 -2.68 3.58 2.93
N ALA A 43 -1.68 2.73 3.19
CA ALA A 43 -1.92 1.36 3.66
C ALA A 43 -2.71 1.33 4.98
N ASN A 44 -2.30 2.13 5.97
CA ASN A 44 -2.92 2.15 7.29
C ASN A 44 -4.35 2.70 7.25
N SER A 45 -4.61 3.75 6.47
CA SER A 45 -5.96 4.28 6.28
C SER A 45 -6.87 3.24 5.60
N LEU A 46 -6.34 2.43 4.69
CA LEU A 46 -7.10 1.37 4.05
C LEU A 46 -7.44 0.23 5.00
N GLU A 47 -6.48 -0.23 5.81
CA GLU A 47 -6.73 -1.24 6.87
C GLU A 47 -7.74 -0.75 7.92
N GLU A 48 -7.75 0.55 8.23
CA GLU A 48 -8.74 1.15 9.14
C GLU A 48 -10.14 1.24 8.51
N THR A 49 -10.22 1.32 7.18
CA THR A 49 -11.49 1.36 6.44
C THR A 49 -11.99 -0.01 5.98
N GLU A 50 -11.14 -1.03 5.97
CA GLU A 50 -11.55 -2.42 5.73
C GLU A 50 -12.50 -2.80 6.88
N PRO A 51 -13.79 -3.10 6.60
CA PRO A 51 -14.69 -3.50 7.65
C PRO A 51 -14.13 -4.76 8.32
N VAL A 52 -13.81 -4.64 9.60
CA VAL A 52 -13.51 -5.78 10.47
C VAL A 52 -14.75 -6.68 10.43
N GLU A 53 -14.66 -7.72 9.61
CA GLU A 53 -15.64 -8.78 9.39
C GLU A 53 -16.85 -8.46 8.49
N PRO A 54 -17.08 -9.24 7.40
CA PRO A 54 -18.41 -9.33 6.82
C PRO A 54 -19.29 -10.07 7.84
N PHE A 55 -20.31 -9.38 8.34
CA PHE A 55 -21.37 -9.99 9.15
C PHE A 55 -21.85 -11.28 8.47
N ARG A 56 -21.52 -12.44 9.05
CA ARG A 56 -22.14 -13.73 8.69
C ARG A 56 -23.50 -13.87 9.36
#